data_AF-A0A7V4KDY0-F1
#
_entry.id   AF-A0A7V4KDY0-F1
#
_cell.length_a   1.000
_cell.length_b   1.000
_cell.length_c   1.000
_cell.angle_alpha   90.00
_cell.angle_beta   90.00
_cell.angle_gamma   90.00
#
_symmetry.space_group_name_H-M   'P 1'
#
loop_
_entity.id
_entity.type
_entity.pdbx_description
1 polymer ?
#
loop_
_entity_poly.entity_id
_entity_poly.type
_entity_poly.pdbx_seq_one_letter_code
_entity_poly.pdbx_strand_id
1 'polypeptide(L)'
;MIVVEDFRDYIVLIQIPDGKSECDFYVWYAKFVGKDIECKIPTHDDLAKWYSKLKELSEEVDEHLIKAVVRLIRDKMSVEEIIEKYFAKLDVNIRLEISKFLSTLKWVSLQEDTNYPPPKYLGSKYTLAVYALLESGFNLKEIRRVIKF
;
A
#
# COMPACT_ATOMS: atom_id res chain seq x y z
N MET A 1 9.70 -16.88 5.36
CA MET A 1 8.92 -15.87 4.61
C MET A 1 7.85 -16.60 3.83
N ILE A 2 6.68 -15.98 3.70
CA ILE A 2 5.51 -16.54 3.02
C ILE A 2 5.16 -15.57 1.90
N VAL A 3 5.05 -16.07 0.66
CA VAL A 3 4.53 -15.28 -0.47
C VAL A 3 3.04 -15.13 -0.29
N VAL A 4 2.57 -13.88 -0.36
CA VAL A 4 1.15 -13.55 -0.18
C VAL A 4 0.52 -12.95 -1.43
N GLU A 5 1.33 -12.39 -2.33
CA GLU A 5 0.92 -11.89 -3.64
C GLU A 5 2.04 -12.13 -4.66
N ASP A 6 1.69 -12.55 -5.86
CA ASP A 6 2.65 -12.82 -6.94
C ASP A 6 2.16 -12.23 -8.27
N PHE A 7 2.84 -11.18 -8.72
CA PHE A 7 2.63 -10.53 -10.02
C PHE A 7 3.74 -10.87 -11.02
N ARG A 8 4.48 -11.96 -10.81
CA ARG A 8 5.66 -12.42 -11.57
C ARG A 8 6.89 -11.54 -11.38
N ASP A 9 6.83 -10.28 -11.77
CA ASP A 9 7.95 -9.32 -11.66
C ASP A 9 7.93 -8.52 -10.35
N TYR A 10 6.87 -8.69 -9.56
CA TYR A 10 6.68 -8.06 -8.27
C TYR A 10 5.97 -9.05 -7.32
N ILE A 11 6.56 -9.28 -6.16
CA ILE A 11 6.07 -10.25 -5.17
C ILE A 11 5.91 -9.52 -3.83
N VAL A 12 4.79 -9.74 -3.14
CA VAL A 12 4.61 -9.30 -1.75
C VAL A 12 4.80 -10.51 -0.83
N LEU A 13 5.61 -10.34 0.21
CA LEU A 13 5.90 -11.38 1.18
C LEU A 13 5.60 -10.90 2.60
N ILE A 14 5.29 -11.85 3.48
CA ILE A 14 5.31 -11.62 4.92
C ILE A 14 6.41 -12.45 5.59
N GLN A 15 7.08 -11.86 6.56
CA GLN A 15 8.05 -12.50 7.42
C GLN A 15 7.51 -12.52 8.84
N ILE A 16 7.24 -13.73 9.35
CA ILE A 16 6.98 -13.96 10.77
C ILE A 16 8.35 -14.11 11.45
N PRO A 17 8.69 -13.29 12.46
CA PRO A 17 9.94 -13.41 13.19
C PRO A 17 10.06 -14.75 13.91
N ASP A 18 11.27 -15.30 13.99
CA ASP A 18 11.54 -16.51 14.76
C ASP A 18 11.89 -16.10 16.21
N GLY A 19 10.96 -16.32 17.15
CA GLY A 19 11.12 -15.98 18.56
C GLY A 19 10.39 -14.70 19.00
N LYS A 20 10.79 -14.14 20.15
CA LYS A 20 10.17 -12.92 20.69
C LYS A 20 10.54 -11.71 19.84
N SER A 21 9.52 -11.05 19.29
CA SER A 21 9.62 -9.84 18.49
C SER A 21 8.59 -8.82 18.97
N GLU A 22 8.84 -7.53 18.72
CA GLU A 22 7.86 -6.47 18.96
C GLU A 22 6.74 -6.44 17.91
N CYS A 23 6.97 -7.06 16.75
CA CYS A 23 6.01 -7.17 15.65
C CYS A 23 5.68 -8.65 15.39
N ASP A 24 4.41 -8.93 15.07
CA ASP A 24 3.92 -10.26 14.71
C ASP A 24 4.38 -10.67 13.31
N PHE A 25 4.45 -9.72 12.38
CA PHE A 25 5.06 -9.91 11.06
C PHE A 25 5.57 -8.61 10.44
N TYR A 26 6.43 -8.76 9.44
CA TYR A 26 6.89 -7.70 8.55
C TYR A 26 6.48 -7.98 7.11
N VAL A 27 6.02 -6.95 6.42
CA VAL A 27 5.73 -6.95 4.99
C VAL A 27 7.00 -6.61 4.23
N TRP A 28 7.24 -7.34 3.15
CA TRP A 28 8.32 -7.12 2.20
C TRP A 28 7.73 -7.08 0.80
N TYR A 29 8.40 -6.35 -0.09
CA TYR A 29 8.23 -6.57 -1.52
C TYR A 29 9.55 -6.98 -2.15
N ALA A 30 9.45 -7.79 -3.20
CA ALA A 30 10.56 -8.12 -4.09
C ALA A 30 10.20 -7.67 -5.51
N LYS A 31 11.08 -6.90 -6.15
CA LYS A 31 10.92 -6.44 -7.54
C LYS A 31 12.08 -6.95 -8.38
N PHE A 32 11.76 -7.56 -9.52
CA PHE A 32 12.77 -8.05 -10.46
C PHE A 32 13.16 -6.92 -11.42
N VAL A 33 14.45 -6.57 -11.44
CA VAL A 33 15.02 -5.54 -12.30
C VAL A 33 16.11 -6.18 -13.15
N GLY A 34 15.71 -6.69 -14.32
CA GLY A 34 16.61 -7.45 -15.19
C GLY A 34 17.05 -8.76 -14.53
N LYS A 35 18.32 -8.85 -14.13
CA LYS A 35 18.87 -10.00 -13.40
C LYS A 35 18.93 -9.79 -11.88
N ASP A 36 18.70 -8.56 -11.42
CA ASP A 36 18.77 -8.21 -10.01
C ASP A 36 17.39 -8.29 -9.35
N ILE A 37 17.38 -8.54 -8.04
CA ILE A 37 16.18 -8.54 -7.22
C ILE A 37 16.34 -7.46 -6.16
N GLU A 38 15.46 -6.46 -6.20
CA GLU A 38 15.33 -5.47 -5.13
C GLU A 38 14.33 -6.00 -4.10
N CYS A 39 14.79 -6.29 -2.88
CA CYS A 39 13.93 -6.71 -1.78
C CYS A 39 13.97 -5.68 -0.65
N LYS A 40 12.80 -5.17 -0.24
CA LYS A 40 12.71 -4.09 0.75
C LYS A 40 11.40 -4.15 1.54
N ILE A 41 11.46 -3.71 2.80
CA ILE A 41 10.26 -3.38 3.59
C ILE A 41 9.69 -2.05 3.07
N PRO A 42 8.44 -2.02 2.56
CA PRO A 42 7.84 -0.78 2.07
C PRO A 42 7.63 0.20 3.23
N THR A 43 8.16 1.41 3.10
CA THR A 43 7.87 2.50 4.05
C THR A 43 6.63 3.27 3.59
N HIS A 44 5.99 3.99 4.52
CA HIS A 44 4.91 4.92 4.17
C HIS A 44 5.34 5.99 3.16
N ASP A 45 6.61 6.40 3.18
CA ASP A 45 7.16 7.30 2.16
C ASP A 45 7.25 6.65 0.77
N ASP A 46 7.63 5.38 0.70
CA ASP A 46 7.70 4.65 -0.57
C ASP A 46 6.29 4.51 -1.16
N LEU A 47 5.32 4.11 -0.34
CA LEU A 47 3.93 3.97 -0.75
C LEU A 47 3.29 5.30 -1.13
N ALA A 48 3.57 6.38 -0.39
CA ALA A 48 3.10 7.72 -0.75
C ALA A 48 3.68 8.21 -2.08
N LYS A 49 4.97 7.99 -2.33
CA LYS A 49 5.59 8.30 -3.63
C LYS A 49 4.99 7.47 -4.75
N TRP A 50 4.73 6.19 -4.52
CA TRP A 50 4.08 5.31 -5.50
C TRP A 50 2.67 5.79 -5.81
N TYR A 51 1.89 6.11 -4.77
CA TYR A 51 0.56 6.68 -4.88
C TYR A 51 0.56 7.95 -5.76
N SER A 52 1.44 8.92 -5.48
CA SER A 52 1.54 10.14 -6.30
C SER A 52 1.86 9.83 -7.76
N LYS A 53 2.78 8.89 -8.03
CA LYS A 53 3.11 8.48 -9.41
C LYS A 53 1.94 7.80 -10.12
N LEU A 54 1.13 7.01 -9.42
CA LEU A 54 -0.05 6.38 -10.02
C LEU A 54 -1.05 7.42 -10.51
N LYS A 55 -1.26 8.48 -9.72
CA LYS A 55 -2.16 9.58 -10.10
C LYS A 55 -1.73 10.28 -11.39
N GLU A 56 -0.44 10.35 -11.66
CA GLU A 56 0.12 10.94 -12.88
C GLU A 56 -0.13 10.08 -14.14
N LEU A 57 -0.57 8.82 -14.01
CA LEU A 57 -0.77 7.92 -15.15
C LEU A 57 -2.00 8.29 -16.00
N SER A 58 -3.08 8.78 -15.39
CA SER A 58 -4.27 9.27 -16.09
C SER A 58 -5.22 10.00 -15.14
N GLU A 59 -6.08 10.86 -15.70
CA GLU A 59 -7.13 11.56 -14.94
C GLU A 59 -8.10 10.60 -14.22
N GLU A 60 -8.46 9.48 -14.86
CA GLU A 60 -9.33 8.46 -14.26
C GLU A 60 -8.66 7.81 -13.02
N VAL A 61 -7.34 7.62 -13.04
CA VAL A 61 -6.61 7.12 -11.87
C VAL A 61 -6.59 8.16 -10.76
N ASP A 62 -6.26 9.41 -11.06
CA ASP A 62 -6.31 10.51 -10.07
C ASP A 62 -7.68 10.56 -9.37
N GLU A 63 -8.76 10.54 -10.14
CA GLU A 63 -10.13 10.70 -9.63
C GLU A 63 -10.61 9.52 -8.74
N HIS A 64 -10.05 8.33 -8.94
CA HIS A 64 -10.55 7.10 -8.31
C HIS A 64 -9.59 6.48 -7.29
N LEU A 65 -8.30 6.81 -7.31
CA LEU A 65 -7.31 6.13 -6.47
C LEU A 65 -7.56 6.32 -4.97
N ILE A 66 -7.97 7.50 -4.51
CA ILE A 66 -8.34 7.69 -3.09
C ILE A 66 -9.57 6.88 -2.71
N LYS A 67 -10.57 6.81 -3.59
CA LYS A 67 -11.79 6.01 -3.36
C LYS A 67 -11.40 4.53 -3.21
N ALA A 68 -10.52 4.04 -4.07
CA ALA A 68 -9.95 2.70 -3.99
C ALA A 68 -9.22 2.45 -2.66
N VAL A 69 -8.35 3.36 -2.23
CA VAL A 69 -7.63 3.26 -0.93
C VAL A 69 -8.61 3.21 0.25
N VAL A 70 -9.65 4.05 0.25
CA VAL A 70 -10.67 4.03 1.31
C VAL A 70 -11.42 2.70 1.33
N ARG A 71 -11.84 2.19 0.16
CA ARG A 71 -12.54 0.89 0.07
C ARG A 71 -11.65 -0.26 0.53
N LEU A 72 -10.36 -0.23 0.20
CA LEU A 72 -9.39 -1.24 0.62
C LEU A 72 -9.20 -1.24 2.15
N ILE A 73 -8.90 -0.09 2.74
CA ILE A 73 -8.44 -0.03 4.14
C ILE A 73 -9.63 -0.06 5.11
N ARG A 74 -10.66 0.75 4.85
CA ARG A 74 -11.80 0.93 5.76
C ARG A 74 -12.84 -0.15 5.55
N ASP A 75 -13.20 -0.39 4.29
CA ASP A 75 -14.30 -1.30 3.94
C ASP A 75 -13.81 -2.74 3.69
N LYS A 76 -12.48 -2.96 3.73
CA LYS A 76 -11.83 -4.26 3.53
C LYS A 76 -12.24 -4.94 2.21
N MET A 77 -12.54 -4.15 1.18
CA MET A 77 -12.87 -4.62 -0.16
C MET A 77 -11.66 -5.27 -0.82
N SER A 78 -11.86 -6.33 -1.61
CA SER A 78 -10.74 -7.02 -2.26
C SER A 78 -10.08 -6.14 -3.33
N VAL A 79 -8.82 -6.41 -3.66
CA VAL A 79 -8.12 -5.67 -4.72
C VAL A 79 -8.80 -5.93 -6.06
N GLU A 80 -9.17 -7.18 -6.34
CA GLU A 80 -9.87 -7.58 -7.57
C GLU A 80 -11.19 -6.83 -7.74
N GLU A 81 -11.99 -6.76 -6.67
CA GLU A 81 -13.26 -6.02 -6.67
C GLU A 81 -13.04 -4.53 -6.92
N ILE A 82 -11.99 -3.94 -6.34
CA ILE A 82 -11.63 -2.53 -6.55
C ILE A 82 -11.21 -2.28 -8.01
N ILE A 83 -10.36 -3.15 -8.57
CA ILE A 83 -9.89 -3.04 -9.95
C ILE A 83 -11.07 -3.13 -10.92
N GLU A 84 -11.97 -4.09 -10.73
CA GLU A 84 -13.14 -4.25 -11.59
C GLU A 84 -14.09 -3.05 -11.48
N LYS A 85 -14.28 -2.53 -10.26
CA LYS A 85 -15.23 -1.44 -10.02
C LYS A 85 -14.76 -0.08 -10.52
N TYR A 86 -13.48 0.24 -10.35
CA TYR A 86 -12.96 1.59 -10.58
C TYR A 86 -12.03 1.69 -11.77
N PHE A 87 -11.43 0.59 -12.22
CA PHE A 87 -10.31 0.64 -13.15
C PHE A 87 -10.47 -0.34 -14.33
N ALA A 88 -11.60 -1.03 -14.48
CA ALA A 88 -11.79 -2.10 -15.47
C ALA A 88 -11.48 -1.68 -16.91
N LYS A 89 -11.72 -0.41 -17.26
CA LYS A 89 -11.54 0.14 -18.61
C LYS A 89 -10.12 0.64 -18.89
N LEU A 90 -9.25 0.70 -17.87
CA LEU A 90 -7.88 1.15 -18.02
C LEU A 90 -7.00 0.11 -18.71
N ASP A 91 -5.90 0.59 -19.29
CA ASP A 91 -4.87 -0.27 -19.87
C ASP A 91 -4.42 -1.35 -18.88
N VAL A 92 -4.13 -2.54 -19.40
CA VAL A 92 -3.74 -3.71 -18.60
C VAL A 92 -2.52 -3.39 -17.72
N ASN A 93 -1.54 -2.63 -18.22
CA ASN A 93 -0.35 -2.30 -17.45
C ASN A 93 -0.66 -1.32 -16.31
N ILE A 94 -1.55 -0.35 -16.54
CA ILE A 94 -1.99 0.59 -15.49
C ILE A 94 -2.75 -0.18 -14.40
N ARG A 95 -3.68 -1.06 -14.78
CA ARG A 95 -4.40 -1.92 -13.82
C ARG A 95 -3.45 -2.80 -13.03
N LEU A 96 -2.42 -3.35 -13.68
CA LEU A 96 -1.41 -4.17 -13.02
C LEU A 96 -0.62 -3.36 -11.98
N GLU A 97 -0.17 -2.15 -12.32
CA GLU A 97 0.57 -1.29 -11.38
C GLU A 97 -0.29 -0.84 -10.20
N ILE A 98 -1.57 -0.53 -10.42
CA ILE A 98 -2.53 -0.23 -9.34
C ILE A 98 -2.75 -1.47 -8.47
N SER A 99 -2.86 -2.66 -9.08
CA SER A 99 -3.05 -3.92 -8.34
C SER A 99 -1.85 -4.21 -7.44
N LYS A 100 -0.62 -4.04 -7.94
CA LYS A 100 0.61 -4.18 -7.14
C LYS A 100 0.59 -3.22 -5.95
N PHE A 101 0.30 -1.94 -6.19
CA PHE A 101 0.22 -0.93 -5.11
C PHE A 101 -0.84 -1.28 -4.06
N LEU A 102 -2.07 -1.57 -4.47
CA LEU A 102 -3.17 -1.88 -3.55
C LEU A 102 -2.91 -3.16 -2.77
N SER A 103 -2.30 -4.17 -3.39
CA SER A 103 -1.98 -5.43 -2.72
C SER A 103 -0.89 -5.25 -1.66
N THR A 104 0.16 -4.47 -1.97
CA THR A 104 1.17 -4.10 -0.97
C THR A 104 0.54 -3.28 0.15
N LEU A 105 -0.31 -2.30 -0.19
CA LEU A 105 -0.99 -1.46 0.79
C LEU A 105 -1.92 -2.25 1.71
N LYS A 106 -2.60 -3.28 1.19
CA LYS A 106 -3.44 -4.20 1.97
C LYS A 106 -2.63 -4.83 3.09
N TRP A 107 -1.49 -5.42 2.76
CA TRP A 107 -0.64 -6.11 3.71
C TRP A 107 0.02 -5.16 4.70
N VAL A 108 0.47 -3.97 4.25
CA VAL A 108 1.00 -2.95 5.16
C VAL A 108 -0.07 -2.45 6.12
N SER A 109 -1.30 -2.23 5.65
CA SER A 109 -2.41 -1.82 6.51
C SER A 109 -2.74 -2.89 7.56
N LEU A 110 -2.67 -4.17 7.19
CA LEU A 110 -2.86 -5.27 8.12
C LEU A 110 -1.72 -5.38 9.13
N GLN A 111 -0.47 -5.13 8.71
CA GLN A 111 0.68 -5.07 9.59
C GLN A 111 0.49 -3.99 10.67
N GLU A 112 0.01 -2.81 10.27
CA GLU A 112 -0.29 -1.71 11.20
C GLU A 112 -1.42 -2.09 12.18
N ASP A 113 -2.52 -2.67 11.69
CA ASP A 113 -3.62 -3.16 12.53
C ASP A 113 -3.17 -4.23 13.54
N THR A 114 -2.21 -5.07 13.17
CA THR A 114 -1.72 -6.19 13.98
C THR A 114 -0.70 -5.74 15.02
N ASN A 115 0.33 -5.01 14.59
CA ASN A 115 1.44 -4.61 15.45
C ASN A 115 1.10 -3.38 16.31
N TYR A 116 0.21 -2.52 15.81
CA TYR A 116 -0.16 -1.25 16.44
C TYR A 116 -1.69 -1.07 16.51
N PRO A 117 -2.40 -1.96 17.23
CA PRO A 117 -3.85 -1.93 17.28
C PRO A 117 -4.41 -0.76 18.11
N PRO A 118 -5.62 -0.26 17.78
CA PRO A 118 -6.40 0.61 18.66
C PRO A 118 -6.76 -0.07 19.99
N PRO A 119 -7.04 0.71 21.07
CA PRO A 119 -7.12 2.18 21.11
C PRO A 119 -5.79 2.88 21.38
N LYS A 120 -4.74 2.13 21.72
CA LYS A 120 -3.43 2.70 22.08
C LYS A 120 -2.75 3.36 20.88
N TYR A 121 -2.92 2.77 19.70
CA TYR A 121 -2.39 3.25 18.43
C TYR A 121 -3.52 3.44 17.41
N LEU A 122 -3.17 3.90 16.19
CA LEU A 122 -4.16 4.17 15.14
C LEU A 122 -4.42 2.97 14.21
N GLY A 123 -3.56 1.95 14.22
CA GLY A 123 -3.59 0.85 13.25
C GLY A 123 -3.63 1.37 11.81
N SER A 124 -4.38 0.71 10.93
CA SER A 124 -4.52 1.10 9.53
C SER A 124 -5.16 2.48 9.30
N LYS A 125 -5.79 3.08 10.32
CA LYS A 125 -6.28 4.47 10.22
C LYS A 125 -5.12 5.45 10.04
N TYR A 126 -3.94 5.09 10.57
CA TYR A 126 -2.69 5.78 10.32
C TYR A 126 -2.39 5.85 8.81
N THR A 127 -2.35 4.67 8.19
CA THR A 127 -2.07 4.50 6.76
C THR A 127 -3.08 5.29 5.92
N LEU A 128 -4.37 5.22 6.26
CA LEU A 128 -5.41 5.98 5.56
C LEU A 128 -5.24 7.51 5.68
N ALA A 129 -4.80 8.01 6.84
CA ALA A 129 -4.61 9.45 7.05
C ALA A 129 -3.52 10.04 6.15
N VAL A 130 -2.45 9.28 5.86
CA VAL A 130 -1.40 9.70 4.93
C VAL A 130 -1.98 10.03 3.56
N TYR A 131 -2.81 9.15 2.99
CA TYR A 131 -3.42 9.38 1.68
C TYR A 131 -4.46 10.49 1.70
N ALA A 132 -5.24 10.61 2.77
CA ALA A 132 -6.19 11.72 2.92
C ALA A 132 -5.49 13.09 2.93
N LEU A 133 -4.32 13.19 3.57
CA LEU A 133 -3.53 14.43 3.58
C LEU A 133 -2.90 14.72 2.20
N LEU A 134 -2.37 13.69 1.51
CA LEU A 134 -1.87 13.85 0.14
C LEU A 134 -2.96 14.39 -0.79
N GLU A 135 -4.17 13.84 -0.71
CA GLU A 135 -5.33 14.33 -1.48
C GLU A 135 -5.75 15.75 -1.10
N SER A 136 -5.49 16.17 0.14
CA SER A 136 -5.76 17.52 0.61
C SER A 136 -4.67 18.52 0.21
N GLY A 137 -3.67 18.10 -0.59
CA GLY A 137 -2.61 18.96 -1.11
C GLY A 137 -1.36 19.06 -0.23
N PHE A 138 -1.25 18.25 0.83
CA PHE A 138 -0.05 18.23 1.67
C PHE A 138 1.08 17.50 0.97
N ASN A 139 2.30 17.97 1.14
CA ASN A 139 3.48 17.22 0.73
C ASN A 139 3.98 16.27 1.83
N LEU A 140 4.81 15.29 1.46
CA LEU A 140 5.34 14.30 2.40
C LEU A 140 6.03 14.93 3.62
N LYS A 141 6.79 16.02 3.44
CA LYS A 141 7.49 16.69 4.53
C LYS A 141 6.53 17.31 5.55
N GLU A 142 5.40 17.85 5.08
CA GLU A 142 4.33 18.36 5.95
C GLU A 142 3.61 17.22 6.66
N ILE A 143 3.33 16.12 5.96
CA ILE A 143 2.70 14.94 6.55
C ILE A 143 3.54 14.41 7.71
N ARG A 144 4.87 14.30 7.58
CA ARG A 144 5.73 13.86 8.70
C ARG A 144 5.75 14.79 9.91
N ARG A 145 5.34 16.05 9.73
CA ARG A 145 5.22 17.01 10.84
C ARG A 145 3.89 16.88 11.57
N VAL A 146 2.82 16.55 10.83
CA VAL A 146 1.45 16.42 11.36
C VAL A 146 1.24 15.05 11.98
N ILE A 147 1.64 14.01 11.25
CA ILE A 147 1.59 12.62 11.68
C ILE A 147 2.99 12.24 12.15
N LYS A 148 3.18 12.19 13.48
CA LYS A 148 4.45 11.75 14.07
C LYS A 148 4.54 10.23 13.92
N PHE A 149 5.47 9.80 13.07
CA PHE A 149 5.95 8.43 12.92
C PHE A 149 6.66 7.97 14.20
#